data_AF-A0A7L2JF73-F1
#
_entry.id   AF-A0A7L2JF73-F1
#
_cell.length_a   1.000
_cell.length_b   1.000
_cell.length_c   1.000
_cell.angle_alpha   90.00
_cell.angle_beta   90.00
_cell.angle_gamma   90.00
#
_symmetry.space_group_name_H-M   'P 1'
#
loop_
_entity.id
_entity.type
_entity.pdbx_description
1 polymer ?
#
loop_
_entity_poly.entity_id
_entity_poly.type
_entity_poly.pdbx_seq_one_letter_code
_entity_poly.pdbx_strand_id
1 'polypeptide(L)'
;PEPGDLIEIDLPFCQHWALYLGDGYVIHLMPLGPQSFGVEGTTVFSSKAKVMRELLKEVVENHTWRVNNKFDRSHTPRPVEKIILSAEPWVDKEVPYDVIYRNCEHFVTMLRYGEAISGQVS
;
A
#
# COMPACT_ATOMS: atom_id res chain seq x y z
N PRO A 1 -12.58 3.42 8.62
CA PRO A 1 -12.21 3.53 7.19
C PRO A 1 -13.44 3.18 6.35
N GLU A 2 -13.59 3.83 5.22
CA GLU A 2 -14.62 3.57 4.21
C GLU A 2 -13.98 2.90 2.97
N PRO A 3 -14.72 2.06 2.22
CA PRO A 3 -14.19 1.44 1.02
C PRO A 3 -13.57 2.47 0.07
N GLY A 4 -12.33 2.18 -0.37
CA GLY A 4 -11.50 3.06 -1.18
C GLY A 4 -10.50 3.90 -0.39
N ASP A 5 -10.64 4.02 0.93
CA ASP A 5 -9.68 4.76 1.77
C ASP A 5 -8.26 4.20 1.70
N LEU A 6 -7.28 5.10 1.66
CA LEU A 6 -5.88 4.78 1.86
C LEU A 6 -5.60 4.66 3.35
N ILE A 7 -4.97 3.56 3.73
CA ILE A 7 -4.54 3.27 5.09
C ILE A 7 -3.03 3.42 5.15
N GLU A 8 -2.57 4.30 6.02
CA GLU A 8 -1.16 4.47 6.35
C GLU A 8 -0.89 3.77 7.68
N ILE A 9 0.10 2.88 7.70
CA ILE A 9 0.50 2.09 8.86
C ILE A 9 1.92 2.52 9.26
N ASP A 10 2.08 2.91 10.52
CA ASP A 10 3.35 3.40 11.06
C ASP A 10 4.22 2.21 11.49
N LEU A 11 5.08 1.71 10.59
CA LEU A 11 6.08 0.71 10.95
C LEU A 11 7.37 1.41 11.44
N PRO A 12 8.15 0.79 12.35
CA PRO A 12 9.30 1.43 12.99
C PRO A 12 10.38 1.96 12.03
N PHE A 13 10.46 1.41 10.81
CA PHE A 13 11.52 1.71 9.84
C PHE A 13 10.99 2.05 8.43
N CYS A 14 9.66 2.05 8.21
CA CYS A 14 9.06 2.44 6.93
C CYS A 14 7.56 2.76 7.11
N GLN A 15 6.97 3.56 6.22
CA GLN A 15 5.51 3.71 6.20
C GLN A 15 4.96 2.69 5.21
N HIS A 16 4.03 1.88 5.69
CA HIS A 16 3.35 0.90 4.87
C HIS A 16 1.99 1.44 4.44
N TRP A 17 1.58 1.10 3.22
CA TRP A 17 0.34 1.60 2.63
C TRP A 17 -0.54 0.45 2.19
N ALA A 18 -1.83 0.58 2.49
CA ALA A 18 -2.86 -0.33 2.06
C ALA A 18 -4.09 0.45 1.56
N LEU A 19 -4.94 -0.21 0.77
CA LEU A 19 -6.22 0.34 0.34
C LEU A 19 -7.35 -0.50 0.94
N TYR A 20 -8.27 0.16 1.63
CA TYR A 20 -9.39 -0.49 2.30
C TYR A 20 -10.46 -0.91 1.29
N LEU A 21 -10.82 -2.19 1.29
CA LEU A 21 -11.78 -2.76 0.34
C LEU A 21 -13.21 -2.80 0.89
N GLY A 22 -13.39 -2.65 2.20
CA GLY A 22 -14.64 -2.94 2.90
C GLY A 22 -14.54 -4.20 3.75
N ASP A 23 -15.51 -4.39 4.65
CA ASP A 23 -15.65 -5.60 5.50
C ASP A 23 -14.40 -5.98 6.31
N GLY A 24 -13.59 -4.99 6.70
CA GLY A 24 -12.35 -5.21 7.42
C GLY A 24 -11.16 -5.63 6.54
N TYR A 25 -11.32 -5.76 5.23
CA TYR A 25 -10.27 -6.17 4.30
C TYR A 25 -9.50 -4.99 3.71
N VAL A 26 -8.22 -5.21 3.47
CA VAL A 26 -7.34 -4.32 2.73
C VAL A 26 -6.62 -5.06 1.61
N ILE A 27 -6.18 -4.32 0.60
CA ILE A 27 -5.18 -4.75 -0.38
C ILE A 27 -3.87 -4.00 -0.15
N HIS A 28 -2.74 -4.70 -0.14
CA HIS A 28 -1.42 -4.10 -0.01
C HIS A 28 -0.35 -4.94 -0.69
N LEU A 29 0.85 -4.39 -0.81
CA LEU A 29 2.02 -5.14 -1.27
C LEU A 29 2.75 -5.78 -0.08
N MET A 30 3.15 -7.03 -0.24
CA MET A 30 3.95 -7.78 0.72
C MET A 30 5.27 -8.20 0.03
N PRO A 31 6.44 -7.71 0.48
CA PRO A 31 7.72 -8.07 -0.11
C PRO A 31 7.96 -9.59 -0.07
N LEU A 32 8.43 -10.17 -1.18
CA LEU A 32 8.73 -11.60 -1.30
C LEU A 32 10.23 -11.86 -1.17
N GLY A 33 10.72 -12.14 0.03
CA GLY A 33 12.10 -12.60 0.24
C GLY A 33 12.71 -12.11 1.55
N PRO A 34 13.96 -12.49 1.84
CA PRO A 34 14.63 -12.11 3.08
C PRO A 34 14.77 -10.59 3.16
N GLN A 35 14.34 -10.03 4.30
CA GLN A 35 14.62 -8.66 4.67
C GLN A 35 16.11 -8.60 5.03
N SER A 36 16.95 -7.99 4.19
CA SER A 36 18.34 -7.80 4.54
C SER A 36 18.52 -6.39 5.09
N PHE A 37 19.05 -6.29 6.30
CA PHE A 37 19.47 -5.02 6.86
C PHE A 37 20.82 -4.67 6.21
N GLY A 38 20.82 -3.66 5.34
CA GLY A 38 22.04 -3.04 4.86
C GLY A 38 22.85 -2.46 6.03
N VAL A 39 24.16 -2.34 5.84
CA VAL A 39 25.15 -1.95 6.86
C VAL A 39 24.93 -0.52 7.41
N GLU A 40 23.97 0.24 6.86
CA GLU A 40 23.64 1.62 7.26
C GLU A 40 22.18 1.80 7.71
N GLY A 41 21.51 0.75 8.18
CA GLY A 41 20.11 0.83 8.65
C GLY A 41 19.08 0.91 7.52
N THR A 42 19.51 0.74 6.26
CA THR A 42 18.65 0.61 5.09
C THR A 42 18.19 -0.84 4.95
N THR A 43 16.91 -1.11 5.12
CA THR A 43 16.33 -2.42 4.86
C THR A 43 16.19 -2.62 3.34
N VAL A 44 16.98 -3.52 2.77
CA VAL A 44 16.88 -3.93 1.37
C VAL A 44 15.98 -5.14 1.31
N PHE A 45 14.78 -4.94 0.77
CA PHE A 45 13.83 -6.00 0.48
C PHE A 45 14.07 -6.54 -0.93
N SER A 46 13.60 -7.77 -1.16
CA SER A 46 13.59 -8.41 -2.46
C SER A 46 13.00 -7.51 -3.56
N SER A 47 13.50 -7.69 -4.78
CA SER A 47 13.05 -7.01 -6.00
C SER A 47 11.60 -7.31 -6.41
N LYS A 48 10.88 -8.11 -5.63
CA LYS A 48 9.50 -8.53 -5.90
C LYS A 48 8.63 -8.44 -4.65
N ALA A 49 7.36 -8.15 -4.86
CA ALA A 49 6.32 -8.23 -3.85
C ALA A 49 5.10 -8.95 -4.40
N LYS A 50 4.33 -9.55 -3.51
CA LYS A 50 3.02 -10.13 -3.80
C LYS A 50 1.94 -9.17 -3.34
N VAL A 51 0.92 -8.98 -4.16
CA VAL A 51 -0.27 -8.25 -3.77
C VAL A 51 -1.13 -9.17 -2.90
N MET A 52 -1.39 -8.75 -1.68
CA MET A 52 -2.13 -9.53 -0.68
C MET A 52 -3.47 -8.87 -0.37
N ARG A 53 -4.50 -9.70 -0.13
CA ARG A 53 -5.78 -9.29 0.43
C ARG A 53 -5.92 -9.90 1.81
N GLU A 54 -5.89 -9.08 2.85
CA GLU A 54 -5.83 -9.53 4.25
C GLU A 54 -6.74 -8.67 5.13
N LEU A 55 -7.03 -9.14 6.35
CA LEU A 55 -7.77 -8.34 7.31
C LEU A 55 -6.88 -7.20 7.82
N LEU A 56 -7.42 -5.98 7.87
CA LEU A 56 -6.69 -4.81 8.38
C LEU A 56 -6.08 -5.06 9.75
N LYS A 57 -6.81 -5.76 10.63
CA LYS A 57 -6.34 -6.11 11.98
C LYS A 57 -5.09 -7.00 11.96
N GLU A 58 -4.93 -7.84 10.95
CA GLU A 58 -3.80 -8.77 10.78
C GLU A 58 -2.62 -8.04 10.16
N VAL A 59 -2.84 -7.13 9.21
CA VAL A 59 -1.79 -6.32 8.59
C VAL A 59 -1.18 -5.31 9.58
N VAL A 60 -2.01 -4.71 10.44
CA VAL A 60 -1.58 -3.72 11.41
C VAL A 60 -0.87 -4.36 12.61
N GLU A 61 -1.34 -5.53 13.05
CA GLU A 61 -0.94 -6.18 14.30
C GLU A 61 -0.98 -5.20 15.49
N ASN A 62 0.19 -4.80 16.01
CA ASN A 62 0.34 -3.90 17.17
C ASN A 62 0.75 -2.46 16.78
N HIS A 63 0.80 -2.13 15.48
CA HIS A 63 1.21 -0.83 14.99
C HIS A 63 0.07 0.19 14.99
N THR A 64 0.40 1.48 14.95
CA THR A 64 -0.61 2.53 14.73
C THR A 64 -0.91 2.67 13.25
N TRP A 65 -2.14 3.07 12.93
CA TRP A 65 -2.56 3.35 11.56
C TRP A 65 -3.58 4.48 11.53
N ARG A 66 -3.71 5.10 10.36
CA ARG A 66 -4.69 6.14 10.09
C ARG A 66 -5.20 6.07 8.66
N VAL A 67 -6.42 6.57 8.44
CA VAL A 67 -6.88 6.90 7.09
C VAL A 67 -6.12 8.14 6.62
N ASN A 68 -5.45 8.05 5.46
CA ASN A 68 -4.70 9.16 4.90
C ASN A 68 -4.88 9.32 3.39
N ASN A 69 -5.99 9.92 2.99
CA ASN A 69 -6.28 10.28 1.60
C ASN A 69 -5.60 11.62 1.21
N LYS A 70 -4.29 11.78 1.47
CA LYS A 70 -3.59 13.07 1.36
C LYS A 70 -3.66 13.76 0.00
N PHE A 71 -3.89 13.01 -1.08
CA PHE A 71 -3.96 13.56 -2.44
C PHE A 71 -5.37 13.96 -2.88
N ASP A 72 -6.42 13.75 -2.07
CA ASP A 72 -7.79 14.12 -2.43
C ASP A 72 -7.97 15.64 -2.68
N ARG A 73 -7.08 16.47 -2.13
CA ARG A 73 -7.06 17.92 -2.38
C ARG A 73 -6.55 18.29 -3.76
N SER A 74 -5.74 17.45 -4.39
CA SER A 74 -5.11 17.71 -5.69
C SER A 74 -5.56 16.75 -6.79
N HIS A 75 -6.11 15.59 -6.44
CA HIS A 75 -6.53 14.53 -7.35
C HIS A 75 -7.91 14.03 -6.95
N THR A 76 -8.81 13.96 -7.92
CA THR A 76 -10.15 13.40 -7.68
C THR A 76 -10.05 11.88 -7.57
N PRO A 77 -10.49 11.26 -6.46
CA PRO A 77 -10.53 9.81 -6.37
C PRO A 77 -11.51 9.24 -7.40
N ARG A 78 -11.20 8.06 -7.93
CA ARG A 78 -12.11 7.32 -8.80
C ARG A 78 -13.35 6.91 -8.00
N PRO A 79 -14.49 6.65 -8.66
CA PRO A 79 -15.66 6.08 -7.98
C PRO A 79 -15.25 4.82 -7.20
N VAL A 80 -15.73 4.67 -5.96
CA VAL A 80 -15.36 3.56 -5.07
C VAL A 80 -15.49 2.21 -5.78
N GLU A 81 -16.59 1.98 -6.50
CA GLU A 81 -16.80 0.77 -7.31
C GLU A 81 -15.65 0.50 -8.29
N LYS A 82 -15.14 1.55 -8.96
CA LYS A 82 -14.01 1.43 -9.90
C LYS A 82 -12.69 1.15 -9.18
N ILE A 83 -12.50 1.71 -7.99
CA ILE A 83 -11.32 1.42 -7.16
C ILE A 83 -11.32 -0.08 -6.83
N ILE A 84 -12.41 -0.59 -6.23
CA ILE A 84 -12.53 -1.99 -5.80
C ILE A 84 -12.41 -2.94 -7.00
N LEU A 85 -13.17 -2.71 -8.08
CA LEU A 85 -13.10 -3.54 -9.29
C LEU A 85 -11.71 -3.53 -9.94
N SER A 86 -10.96 -2.44 -9.82
CA SER A 86 -9.59 -2.38 -10.33
C SER A 86 -8.57 -3.05 -9.41
N ALA A 87 -8.87 -3.21 -8.12
CA ALA A 87 -8.00 -3.83 -7.13
C ALA A 87 -8.06 -5.36 -7.17
N GLU A 88 -9.26 -5.94 -7.34
CA GLU A 88 -9.47 -7.39 -7.32
C GLU A 88 -8.55 -8.19 -8.27
N PRO A 89 -8.31 -7.77 -9.53
CA PRO A 89 -7.46 -8.51 -10.45
C PRO A 89 -5.97 -8.49 -10.06
N TRP A 90 -5.56 -7.70 -9.07
CA TRP A 90 -4.19 -7.67 -8.59
C TRP A 90 -3.90 -8.70 -7.51
N VAL A 91 -4.91 -9.18 -6.79
CA VAL A 91 -4.73 -10.14 -5.69
C VAL A 91 -3.94 -11.35 -6.19
N ASP A 92 -2.97 -11.77 -5.38
CA ASP A 92 -2.02 -12.85 -5.63
C ASP A 92 -0.97 -12.62 -6.73
N LYS A 93 -0.97 -11.47 -7.42
CA LYS A 93 0.07 -11.17 -8.42
C LYS A 93 1.39 -10.79 -7.77
N GLU A 94 2.48 -11.24 -8.39
CA GLU A 94 3.81 -10.71 -8.14
C GLU A 94 4.05 -9.45 -8.98
N VAL A 95 4.59 -8.41 -8.37
CA VAL A 95 5.01 -7.18 -9.05
C VAL A 95 6.45 -6.83 -8.67
N PRO A 96 7.19 -6.14 -9.55
CA PRO A 96 8.48 -5.56 -9.19
C PRO A 96 8.34 -4.65 -7.96
N TYR A 97 9.30 -4.72 -7.04
CA TYR A 97 9.26 -3.98 -5.78
C TYR A 97 10.53 -3.16 -5.57
N ASP A 98 10.52 -1.91 -6.04
CA ASP A 98 11.52 -0.89 -5.69
C ASP A 98 11.31 -0.25 -4.30
N VAL A 99 12.08 -0.76 -3.34
CA VAL A 99 12.39 -0.25 -1.99
C VAL A 99 11.26 0.51 -1.27
N ILE A 100 10.23 -0.26 -0.92
CA ILE A 100 9.27 -0.09 0.19
C ILE A 100 8.32 1.11 0.12
N TYR A 101 8.83 2.33 0.07
CA TYR A 101 8.00 3.53 0.20
C TYR A 101 7.28 3.85 -1.11
N ARG A 102 8.02 3.74 -2.21
CA ARG A 102 7.51 4.08 -3.54
C ARG A 102 6.44 3.09 -3.98
N ASN A 103 6.66 1.78 -3.87
CA ASN A 103 5.69 0.84 -4.46
C ASN A 103 4.38 0.75 -3.69
N CYS A 104 4.41 0.70 -2.35
CA CYS A 104 3.16 0.57 -1.59
C CYS A 104 2.27 1.79 -1.80
N GLU A 105 2.83 3.00 -1.66
CA GLU A 105 2.09 4.25 -1.89
C GLU A 105 1.68 4.39 -3.36
N HIS A 106 2.58 4.13 -4.32
CA HIS A 106 2.25 4.16 -5.76
C HIS A 106 1.16 3.17 -6.14
N PHE A 107 1.19 1.97 -5.57
CA PHE A 107 0.20 0.94 -5.88
C PHE A 107 -1.19 1.37 -5.42
N VAL A 108 -1.32 1.81 -4.17
CA VAL A 108 -2.64 2.19 -3.63
C VAL A 108 -3.15 3.50 -4.24
N THR A 109 -2.27 4.44 -4.59
CA THR A 109 -2.66 5.66 -5.31
C THR A 109 -3.03 5.38 -6.76
N MET A 110 -2.35 4.45 -7.44
CA MET A 110 -2.75 3.97 -8.77
C MET A 110 -4.16 3.39 -8.74
N LEU A 111 -4.51 2.63 -7.71
CA LEU A 111 -5.87 2.12 -7.53
C LEU A 111 -6.89 3.23 -7.27
N ARG A 112 -6.60 4.13 -6.32
CA ARG A 112 -7.53 5.19 -5.88
C ARG A 112 -7.72 6.29 -6.93
N TYR A 113 -6.66 6.79 -7.52
CA TYR A 113 -6.66 7.95 -8.41
C TYR A 113 -6.53 7.58 -9.89
N GLY A 114 -6.08 6.37 -10.21
CA GLY A 114 -5.81 5.93 -11.58
C GLY A 114 -4.40 6.23 -12.06
N GLU A 115 -3.58 6.83 -11.20
CA GLU A 115 -2.19 7.17 -11.46
C GLU A 115 -1.35 6.96 -10.19
N ALA A 116 -0.10 6.53 -10.37
CA ALA A 116 0.83 6.29 -9.28
C ALA A 116 1.40 7.62 -8.79
N ILE A 117 1.08 8.02 -7.56
CA ILE A 117 1.52 9.26 -6.94
C ILE A 117 2.23 8.94 -5.63
N SER A 118 3.38 9.55 -5.38
CA SER A 118 4.02 9.53 -4.06
C SER A 118 4.46 10.93 -3.67
N GLY A 119 4.42 11.21 -2.37
CA GLY A 119 4.70 12.54 -1.83
C GLY A 119 6.18 12.92 -1.77
N GLN A 120 7.07 12.16 -2.42
CA GLN A 120 8.52 12.32 -2.30
C GLN A 120 9.11 12.92 -3.59
N VAL A 121 9.84 14.02 -3.42
CA VAL A 121 10.72 14.57 -4.46
C VAL A 121 11.88 13.58 -4.66
N SER A 122 12.23 13.28 -5.92
CA SER A 122 13.39 12.43 -6.25
C SER A 122 14.70 13.05 -5.81
#